data_AF-A0A3D5X3H6-F1
#
_entry.id   AF-A0A3D5X3H6-F1
#
_cell.length_a   1.000
_cell.length_b   1.000
_cell.length_c   1.000
_cell.angle_alpha   90.00
_cell.angle_beta   90.00
_cell.angle_gamma   90.00
#
_symmetry.space_group_name_H-M   'P 1'
#
loop_
_entity.id
_entity.type
_entity.pdbx_description
1 polymer ?
#
loop_
_entity_poly.entity_id
_entity_poly.type
_entity_poly.pdbx_seq_one_letter_code
_entity_poly.pdbx_strand_id
1 'polypeptide(L)'
;MSLFNRAKQNKFKEFINIIEWTNDTADTIIWRFPHHQTKIKSGAQLIVRENQVAVLVNEGQFADVYQPGCYELTANNMPIFSTQKGWKNSFNSPFKVDVCFVSTKEFLNKRWGTVNPIMMCDPEFGLIRFRVFGSFCFRVGPDPIKFISKMVGADGNFTIDSVSEQLHNFVITKFTNYLAESKIAVLDLAANLNEFSSELTIALKDVFSECGIGLFRFLIENISLPEAVEEALHKLTTMTVIGKLTTNIQPIKPKNGQVHNAIGINSLKDVPPPVPAQEMYHVAFGGVQQGPFPMAQLQQMVQQGQLCPGTLVWTAGMTGWVAA
;
A
#
# COMPACT_ATOMS: atom_id res chain seq x y z
N MET A 1 13.93 42.59 -57.44
CA MET A 1 13.36 41.43 -56.71
C MET A 1 14.53 40.73 -56.03
N SER A 2 14.62 40.44 -54.73
CA SER A 2 13.64 40.31 -53.66
C SER A 2 14.27 40.81 -52.34
N LEU A 3 14.13 42.12 -52.08
CA LEU A 3 14.36 42.72 -50.77
C LEU A 3 13.17 42.47 -49.80
N PHE A 4 12.10 41.84 -50.32
CA PHE A 4 10.91 41.49 -49.55
C PHE A 4 11.04 40.19 -48.74
N ASN A 5 12.06 39.36 -48.98
CA ASN A 5 12.26 38.09 -48.26
C ASN A 5 13.16 38.17 -47.01
N ARG A 6 13.67 39.36 -46.64
CA ARG A 6 14.30 39.58 -45.32
C ARG A 6 13.40 40.26 -44.30
N ALA A 7 12.32 40.91 -44.76
CA ALA A 7 11.35 41.59 -43.88
C ALA A 7 10.35 40.63 -43.20
N LYS A 8 10.35 39.34 -43.55
CA LYS A 8 9.53 38.30 -42.90
C LYS A 8 10.29 37.48 -41.84
N GLN A 9 11.56 37.80 -41.58
CA GLN A 9 12.34 37.25 -40.46
C GLN A 9 12.43 38.22 -39.26
N ASN A 10 11.72 39.35 -39.28
CA ASN A 10 11.91 40.43 -38.29
C ASN A 10 10.61 41.00 -37.67
N LYS A 11 9.57 40.19 -37.50
CA LYS A 11 8.35 40.48 -36.73
C LYS A 11 7.78 39.13 -36.29
N PHE A 12 7.78 38.68 -35.04
CA PHE A 12 7.80 39.32 -33.73
C PHE A 12 8.69 38.48 -32.80
N LYS A 13 9.52 39.11 -31.95
CA LYS A 13 9.87 38.49 -30.67
C LYS A 13 8.55 38.33 -29.93
N GLU A 14 7.98 37.13 -29.89
CA GLU A 14 6.78 36.83 -29.13
C GLU A 14 7.12 36.88 -27.65
N PHE A 15 7.12 38.08 -27.10
CA PHE A 15 7.21 38.22 -25.67
C PHE A 15 5.89 37.80 -25.04
N ILE A 16 5.99 36.97 -24.01
CA ILE A 16 4.84 36.47 -23.28
C ILE A 16 4.28 37.58 -22.39
N ASN A 17 3.01 37.90 -22.62
CA ASN A 17 2.30 38.93 -21.84
C ASN A 17 1.50 38.31 -20.69
N ILE A 18 1.11 37.04 -20.79
CA ILE A 18 0.32 36.33 -19.78
C ILE A 18 0.97 34.97 -19.51
N ILE A 19 1.23 34.70 -18.24
CA ILE A 19 1.78 33.45 -17.73
C ILE A 19 0.71 32.84 -16.85
N GLU A 20 0.14 31.73 -17.32
CA GLU A 20 -0.89 31.01 -16.60
C GLU A 20 -0.81 29.51 -16.89
N TRP A 21 -1.23 28.70 -15.92
CA TRP A 21 -1.41 27.27 -16.09
C TRP A 21 -2.88 26.96 -16.38
N THR A 22 -3.18 26.72 -17.66
CA THR A 22 -4.56 26.48 -18.15
C THR A 22 -4.95 25.02 -18.23
N ASN A 23 -3.98 24.11 -18.37
CA ASN A 23 -4.21 22.68 -18.56
C ASN A 23 -4.13 21.92 -17.23
N ASP A 24 -5.25 21.79 -16.54
CA ASP A 24 -5.37 21.19 -15.22
C ASP A 24 -5.70 19.70 -15.25
N THR A 25 -5.03 18.91 -16.11
CA THR A 25 -5.18 17.44 -16.11
C THR A 25 -5.19 16.93 -14.67
N ALA A 26 -6.11 16.01 -14.33
CA ALA A 26 -6.29 15.50 -12.98
C ALA A 26 -4.97 15.02 -12.35
N ASP A 27 -4.03 14.59 -13.19
CA ASP A 27 -2.78 13.95 -12.83
C ASP A 27 -1.51 14.81 -13.03
N THR A 28 -1.60 16.14 -13.12
CA THR A 28 -0.38 16.98 -13.10
C THR A 28 -0.24 17.64 -11.73
N ILE A 29 0.89 17.40 -11.05
CA ILE A 29 1.23 18.04 -9.77
C ILE A 29 2.08 19.29 -9.99
N ILE A 30 3.10 19.20 -10.85
CA ILE A 30 4.00 20.31 -11.19
C ILE A 30 3.91 20.53 -12.69
N TRP A 31 3.75 21.78 -13.09
CA TRP A 31 3.82 22.18 -14.49
C TRP A 31 4.79 23.35 -14.63
N ARG A 32 5.86 23.14 -15.40
CA ARG A 32 6.77 24.23 -15.78
C ARG A 32 6.24 24.91 -17.01
N PHE A 33 6.04 26.23 -16.92
CA PHE A 33 5.57 27.04 -18.02
C PHE A 33 6.56 26.95 -19.21
N PRO A 34 6.11 26.48 -20.39
CA PRO A 34 7.00 26.22 -21.52
C PRO A 34 7.45 27.54 -22.13
N HIS A 35 8.72 27.88 -21.94
CA HIS A 35 9.32 29.06 -22.55
C HIS A 35 10.68 28.73 -23.16
N HIS A 36 10.67 28.30 -24.42
CA HIS A 36 11.89 28.04 -25.17
C HIS A 36 12.68 29.35 -25.37
N GLN A 37 13.63 29.63 -24.46
CA GLN A 37 14.67 30.67 -24.55
C GLN A 37 14.19 32.12 -24.67
N THR A 38 12.89 32.36 -24.68
CA THR A 38 12.34 33.69 -24.86
C THR A 38 12.38 34.42 -23.52
N LYS A 39 12.32 35.76 -23.52
CA LYS A 39 12.43 36.56 -22.29
C LYS A 39 11.03 36.96 -21.83
N ILE A 40 10.77 36.94 -20.53
CA ILE A 40 9.52 37.47 -19.97
C ILE A 40 9.59 39.00 -20.04
N LYS A 41 8.51 39.61 -20.53
CA LYS A 41 8.39 41.08 -20.58
C LYS A 41 8.26 41.64 -19.18
N SER A 42 8.90 42.78 -18.94
CA SER A 42 8.54 43.61 -17.78
C SER A 42 7.07 44.02 -17.92
N GLY A 43 6.26 43.78 -16.88
CA GLY A 43 4.82 44.00 -16.89
C GLY A 43 4.00 42.80 -17.37
N ALA A 44 4.60 41.62 -17.55
CA ALA A 44 3.85 40.40 -17.83
C ALA A 44 2.92 40.05 -16.66
N GLN A 45 1.72 39.56 -16.96
CA GLN A 45 0.74 39.15 -15.96
C GLN A 45 0.95 37.69 -15.60
N LEU A 46 1.15 37.39 -14.32
CA LEU A 46 1.13 36.05 -13.75
C LEU A 46 -0.24 35.81 -13.12
N ILE A 47 -0.96 34.82 -13.62
CA ILE A 47 -2.27 34.42 -13.09
C ILE A 47 -2.11 33.07 -12.40
N VAL A 48 -2.34 33.05 -11.09
CA VAL A 48 -2.30 31.86 -10.25
C VAL A 48 -3.71 31.54 -9.80
N ARG A 49 -4.19 30.33 -10.14
CA ARG A 49 -5.55 29.89 -9.78
C ARG A 49 -5.61 29.40 -8.32
N GLU A 50 -6.81 29.27 -7.77
CA GLU A 50 -7.07 28.94 -6.36
C GLU A 50 -6.39 27.64 -5.88
N ASN A 51 -6.31 26.62 -6.73
CA ASN A 51 -5.69 25.32 -6.41
C ASN A 51 -4.23 25.21 -6.88
N GLN A 52 -3.55 26.34 -7.02
CA GLN A 52 -2.19 26.43 -7.54
C GLN A 52 -1.37 27.43 -6.74
N VAL A 53 -0.06 27.21 -6.73
CA VAL A 53 0.94 28.21 -6.38
C VAL A 53 1.96 28.29 -7.52
N ALA A 54 2.52 29.46 -7.75
CA ALA A 54 3.57 29.64 -8.76
C ALA A 54 4.91 29.94 -8.09
N VAL A 55 5.93 29.19 -8.47
CA VAL A 55 7.31 29.32 -7.97
C VAL A 55 8.17 29.85 -9.11
N LEU A 56 8.82 30.99 -8.89
CA LEU A 56 9.81 31.53 -9.80
C LEU A 56 11.17 30.87 -9.53
N VAL A 57 11.85 30.45 -10.60
CA VAL A 57 13.19 29.87 -10.55
C VAL A 57 14.11 30.64 -11.49
N ASN A 58 15.18 31.23 -10.96
CA ASN A 58 16.14 32.02 -11.73
C ASN A 58 17.52 31.36 -11.66
N GLU A 59 18.10 31.02 -12.81
CA GLU A 59 19.44 30.40 -12.91
C GLU A 59 19.62 29.20 -11.95
N GLY A 60 18.55 28.43 -11.72
CA GLY A 60 18.54 27.27 -10.82
C GLY A 60 18.33 27.58 -9.33
N GLN A 61 18.12 28.85 -8.96
CA GLN A 61 17.77 29.26 -7.59
C GLN A 61 16.29 29.61 -7.49
N PHE A 62 15.63 29.14 -6.43
CA PHE A 62 14.25 29.50 -6.12
C PHE A 62 14.18 30.96 -5.67
N ALA A 63 13.27 31.71 -6.28
CA ALA A 63 13.12 33.14 -6.10
C ALA A 63 11.97 33.48 -5.16
N ASP A 64 10.75 33.25 -5.64
CA ASP A 64 9.51 33.72 -5.03
C ASP A 64 8.43 32.67 -5.19
N VAL A 65 7.48 32.70 -4.25
CA VAL A 65 6.27 31.89 -4.29
C VAL A 65 5.06 32.82 -4.32
N TYR A 66 4.27 32.73 -5.38
CA TYR A 66 3.02 33.47 -5.56
C TYR A 66 1.83 32.56 -5.21
N GLN A 67 0.98 33.07 -4.34
CA GLN A 67 -0.29 32.46 -3.95
C GLN A 67 -1.36 32.70 -5.04
N PRO A 68 -2.57 32.13 -4.92
CA PRO A 68 -3.66 32.44 -5.85
C PRO A 68 -3.91 33.94 -5.99
N GLY A 69 -3.98 34.42 -7.24
CA GLY A 69 -4.14 35.84 -7.54
C GLY A 69 -3.63 36.23 -8.93
N CYS A 70 -3.74 37.52 -9.23
CA CYS A 70 -3.19 38.13 -10.44
C CYS A 70 -2.07 39.08 -10.05
N TYR A 71 -0.89 38.91 -10.65
CA TYR A 71 0.31 39.64 -10.31
C TYR A 71 0.97 40.21 -11.56
N GLU A 72 1.46 41.44 -11.45
CA GLU A 72 2.32 42.02 -12.48
C GLU A 72 3.79 41.71 -12.17
N LEU A 73 4.46 41.03 -13.10
CA LEU A 73 5.87 40.68 -12.98
C LEU A 73 6.75 41.83 -13.49
N THR A 74 7.34 42.56 -12.56
CA THR A 74 8.34 43.61 -12.84
C THR A 74 9.65 43.29 -12.12
N ALA A 75 10.78 43.75 -12.66
CA ALA A 75 12.10 43.53 -12.06
C ALA A 75 12.23 44.12 -10.63
N ASN A 76 11.39 45.08 -10.28
CA ASN A 76 11.36 45.71 -8.95
C ASN A 76 10.61 44.89 -7.89
N ASN A 77 9.71 44.00 -8.32
CA ASN A 77 8.81 43.26 -7.42
C ASN A 77 9.30 41.82 -7.14
N MET A 78 10.51 41.48 -7.61
CA MET A 78 11.19 40.20 -7.37
C MET A 78 12.41 40.42 -6.46
N PRO A 79 12.49 39.83 -5.25
CA PRO A 79 13.51 40.10 -4.24
C PRO A 79 14.96 39.80 -4.67
N ILE A 80 15.21 38.88 -5.61
CA ILE A 80 16.59 38.52 -6.01
C ILE A 80 17.32 39.70 -6.68
N PHE A 81 16.63 40.57 -7.41
CA PHE A 81 17.29 41.70 -8.07
C PHE A 81 17.77 42.78 -7.09
N SER A 82 17.35 42.74 -5.83
CA SER A 82 17.78 43.69 -4.80
C SER A 82 19.18 43.38 -4.24
N THR A 83 19.61 42.11 -4.26
CA THR A 83 20.86 41.68 -3.60
C THR A 83 22.05 41.62 -4.57
N GLN A 84 21.80 41.47 -5.87
CA GLN A 84 22.86 41.53 -6.91
C GLN A 84 23.15 43.01 -7.26
N LYS A 85 24.13 43.59 -6.56
CA LYS A 85 24.54 45.01 -6.60
C LYS A 85 24.79 45.66 -7.99
N GLY A 86 24.76 44.92 -9.09
CA GLY A 86 25.14 45.39 -10.43
C GLY A 86 24.00 45.82 -11.36
N TRP A 87 22.73 45.52 -11.06
CA TRP A 87 21.64 45.64 -12.06
C TRP A 87 20.62 46.75 -11.81
N LYS A 88 20.90 47.68 -10.88
CA LYS A 88 20.03 48.83 -10.57
C LYS A 88 19.75 49.78 -11.75
N ASN A 89 20.22 49.54 -12.98
CA ASN A 89 20.09 50.47 -14.12
C ASN A 89 19.33 49.90 -15.34
N SER A 90 18.70 48.71 -15.26
CA SER A 90 18.00 48.10 -16.40
C SER A 90 16.51 47.83 -16.14
N PHE A 91 15.82 48.82 -15.57
CA PHE A 91 14.44 48.75 -15.02
C PHE A 91 13.31 48.35 -15.98
N ASN A 92 13.57 48.16 -17.29
CA ASN A 92 12.60 47.68 -18.26
C ASN A 92 13.12 46.52 -19.14
N SER A 93 14.26 45.93 -18.75
CA SER A 93 14.92 44.90 -19.55
C SER A 93 14.24 43.54 -19.36
N PRO A 94 13.90 42.82 -20.44
CA PRO A 94 13.36 41.47 -20.35
C PRO A 94 14.34 40.53 -19.63
N PHE A 95 13.84 39.74 -18.70
CA PHE A 95 14.62 38.82 -17.88
C PHE A 95 14.29 37.36 -18.23
N LYS A 96 15.20 36.44 -17.88
CA LYS A 96 14.99 34.99 -17.99
C LYS A 96 14.63 34.48 -16.61
N VAL A 97 13.46 33.88 -16.46
CA VAL A 97 13.05 33.19 -15.25
C VAL A 97 12.14 32.04 -15.68
N ASP A 98 12.28 30.90 -15.01
CA ASP A 98 11.36 29.78 -15.18
C ASP A 98 10.20 29.95 -14.18
N VAL A 99 8.99 29.62 -14.61
CA VAL A 99 7.80 29.64 -13.75
C VAL A 99 7.29 28.22 -13.60
N CYS A 100 7.32 27.70 -12.38
CA CYS A 100 6.80 26.39 -12.04
C CYS A 100 5.49 26.55 -11.28
N PHE A 101 4.39 26.08 -11.85
CA PHE A 101 3.13 25.97 -11.13
C PHE A 101 3.08 24.64 -10.39
N VAL A 102 2.59 24.67 -9.16
CA VAL A 102 2.41 23.50 -8.31
C VAL A 102 0.96 23.44 -7.88
N SER A 103 0.33 22.28 -8.05
CA SER A 103 -1.04 22.05 -7.61
C SER A 103 -1.10 21.85 -6.10
N THR A 104 -2.00 22.57 -5.44
CA THR A 104 -2.26 22.46 -4.00
C THR A 104 -3.48 21.61 -3.68
N LYS A 105 -4.14 21.06 -4.71
CA LYS A 105 -5.30 20.18 -4.56
C LYS A 105 -4.93 18.87 -3.87
N GLU A 106 -5.93 18.20 -3.33
CA GLU A 106 -5.79 16.84 -2.81
C GLU A 106 -5.78 15.81 -3.96
N PHE A 107 -4.75 14.99 -3.99
CA PHE A 107 -4.63 13.84 -4.87
C PHE A 107 -5.17 12.62 -4.13
N LEU A 108 -6.33 12.15 -4.57
CA LEU A 108 -7.06 11.06 -3.93
C LEU A 108 -6.74 9.72 -4.60
N ASN A 109 -6.94 8.64 -3.83
CA ASN A 109 -6.93 7.25 -4.32
C ASN A 109 -5.66 6.88 -5.10
N LYS A 110 -4.50 7.39 -4.68
CA LYS A 110 -3.23 7.04 -5.31
C LYS A 110 -2.85 5.63 -4.86
N ARG A 111 -2.96 4.70 -5.80
CA ARG A 111 -2.75 3.27 -5.54
C ARG A 111 -1.29 2.99 -5.24
N TRP A 112 -1.06 2.09 -4.30
CA TRP A 112 0.25 1.53 -4.00
C TRP A 112 0.11 0.02 -3.80
N GLY A 113 1.23 -0.69 -3.94
CA GLY A 113 1.29 -2.09 -3.57
C GLY A 113 2.65 -2.70 -3.82
N THR A 114 2.93 -3.82 -3.18
CA THR A 114 4.24 -4.45 -3.28
C THR A 114 4.37 -5.16 -4.63
N VAL A 115 5.30 -4.67 -5.47
CA VAL A 115 5.57 -5.28 -6.78
C VAL A 115 6.13 -6.69 -6.58
N ASN A 116 7.11 -6.80 -5.70
CA ASN A 116 7.68 -8.06 -5.26
C ASN A 116 7.05 -8.49 -3.92
N PRO A 117 6.77 -9.79 -3.71
CA PRO A 117 6.32 -10.29 -2.42
C PRO A 117 7.31 -9.95 -1.30
N ILE A 118 6.79 -9.54 -0.15
CA ILE A 118 7.57 -9.33 1.08
C ILE A 118 7.66 -10.65 1.83
N MET A 119 8.85 -10.95 2.37
CA MET A 119 9.08 -12.10 3.25
C MET A 119 8.73 -11.74 4.69
N MET A 120 8.00 -12.59 5.41
CA MET A 120 7.89 -12.51 6.87
C MET A 120 7.99 -13.89 7.52
N CYS A 121 8.48 -13.90 8.75
CA CYS A 121 8.38 -15.08 9.61
C CYS A 121 7.04 -15.00 10.36
N ASP A 122 6.12 -15.86 9.99
CA ASP A 122 4.83 -16.02 10.64
C ASP A 122 4.91 -17.09 11.74
N PRO A 123 4.33 -16.86 12.93
CA PRO A 123 4.35 -17.84 14.02
C PRO A 123 3.61 -19.16 13.71
N GLU A 124 2.58 -19.13 12.87
CA GLU A 124 1.75 -20.29 12.54
C GLU A 124 2.21 -20.98 11.25
N PHE A 125 2.59 -20.19 10.25
CA PHE A 125 2.91 -20.68 8.90
C PHE A 125 4.41 -20.71 8.58
N GLY A 126 5.27 -20.24 9.49
CA GLY A 126 6.71 -20.15 9.26
C GLY A 126 7.06 -19.06 8.24
N LEU A 127 8.07 -19.29 7.40
CA LEU A 127 8.50 -18.28 6.44
C LEU A 127 7.53 -18.16 5.27
N ILE A 128 6.76 -17.06 5.22
CA ILE A 128 5.77 -16.81 4.18
C ILE A 128 6.14 -15.60 3.32
N ARG A 129 5.54 -15.52 2.14
CA ARG A 129 5.67 -14.39 1.22
C ARG A 129 4.30 -13.80 0.96
N PHE A 130 4.12 -12.50 1.04
CA PHE A 130 2.80 -11.92 0.77
C PHE A 130 2.92 -10.61 0.03
N ARG A 131 1.83 -10.20 -0.59
CA ARG A 131 1.71 -8.89 -1.22
C ARG A 131 0.68 -8.05 -0.51
N VAL A 132 0.91 -6.75 -0.50
CA VAL A 132 0.01 -5.79 0.14
C VAL A 132 -0.32 -4.70 -0.85
N PHE A 133 -1.58 -4.28 -0.86
CA PHE A 133 -2.11 -3.28 -1.77
C PHE A 133 -2.98 -2.30 -1.01
N GLY A 134 -3.05 -1.08 -1.52
CA GLY A 134 -4.02 -0.11 -1.04
C GLY A 134 -3.89 1.23 -1.73
N SER A 135 -4.25 2.29 -1.02
CA SER A 135 -4.26 3.64 -1.56
C SER A 135 -3.84 4.67 -0.53
N PHE A 136 -3.41 5.84 -1.00
CA PHE A 136 -3.14 6.98 -0.14
C PHE A 136 -3.63 8.29 -0.77
N CYS A 137 -3.87 9.27 0.10
CA CYS A 137 -4.28 10.61 -0.26
C CYS A 137 -3.25 11.62 0.23
N PHE A 138 -2.81 12.52 -0.66
CA PHE A 138 -1.82 13.53 -0.32
C PHE A 138 -2.10 14.87 -1.00
N ARG A 139 -1.44 15.92 -0.54
CA ARG A 139 -1.30 17.18 -1.28
C ARG A 139 0.11 17.72 -1.13
N VAL A 140 0.47 18.68 -1.97
CA VAL A 140 1.69 19.46 -1.71
C VAL A 140 1.49 20.29 -0.44
N GLY A 141 2.48 20.23 0.45
CA GLY A 141 2.50 20.96 1.69
C GLY A 141 2.68 22.48 1.49
N PRO A 142 2.76 23.25 2.59
CA PRO A 142 2.85 24.70 2.52
C PRO A 142 4.15 25.23 1.91
N ASP A 143 5.20 24.39 1.82
CA ASP A 143 6.49 24.73 1.23
C ASP A 143 6.65 24.06 -0.16
N PRO A 144 6.24 24.74 -1.24
CA PRO A 144 6.37 24.19 -2.59
C PRO A 144 7.82 24.14 -3.07
N ILE A 145 8.72 24.96 -2.51
CA ILE A 145 10.16 24.95 -2.86
C ILE A 145 10.79 23.65 -2.35
N LYS A 146 10.49 23.26 -1.11
CA LYS A 146 10.92 21.97 -0.56
C LYS A 146 10.41 20.81 -1.40
N PHE A 147 9.14 20.85 -1.80
CA PHE A 147 8.58 19.85 -2.70
C PHE A 147 9.30 19.78 -4.05
N ILE A 148 9.46 20.92 -4.73
CA ILE A 148 10.17 20.97 -6.01
C ILE A 148 11.60 20.45 -5.81
N SER A 149 12.39 21.02 -4.90
CA SER A 149 13.80 20.63 -4.71
C SER A 149 14.02 19.16 -4.36
N LYS A 150 13.07 18.50 -3.68
CA LYS A 150 13.20 17.09 -3.28
C LYS A 150 12.66 16.10 -4.30
N MET A 151 11.64 16.49 -5.06
CA MET A 151 10.91 15.59 -5.97
C MET A 151 11.25 15.83 -7.45
N VAL A 152 11.90 16.95 -7.78
CA VAL A 152 12.29 17.31 -9.14
C VAL A 152 13.74 16.91 -9.41
N GLY A 153 13.91 15.94 -10.29
CA GLY A 153 15.21 15.65 -10.92
C GLY A 153 15.64 16.76 -11.88
N ALA A 154 16.92 16.79 -12.25
CA ALA A 154 17.52 17.83 -13.11
C ALA A 154 16.89 17.94 -14.51
N ASP A 155 16.12 16.93 -14.93
CA ASP A 155 15.72 16.70 -16.32
C ASP A 155 14.46 17.49 -16.72
N GLY A 156 13.80 18.15 -15.75
CA GLY A 156 12.76 19.15 -16.00
C GLY A 156 11.49 18.66 -16.71
N ASN A 157 11.32 17.35 -16.87
CA ASN A 157 10.09 16.68 -17.27
C ASN A 157 9.42 16.08 -16.03
N PHE A 158 8.14 16.40 -15.85
CA PHE A 158 7.38 16.04 -14.66
C PHE A 158 6.22 15.13 -15.04
N THR A 159 6.16 13.95 -14.43
CA THR A 159 4.95 13.14 -14.41
C THR A 159 4.66 12.75 -12.97
N ILE A 160 3.39 12.51 -12.64
CA ILE A 160 3.02 11.91 -11.34
C ILE A 160 3.80 10.65 -11.08
N ASP A 161 4.10 9.88 -12.13
CA ASP A 161 4.72 8.56 -12.01
C ASP A 161 6.05 8.62 -11.24
N SER A 162 6.89 9.63 -11.47
CA SER A 162 8.16 9.77 -10.74
C SER A 162 7.96 10.12 -9.27
N VAL A 163 7.02 11.03 -8.98
CA VAL A 163 6.65 11.39 -7.60
C VAL A 163 6.05 10.18 -6.87
N SER A 164 5.14 9.47 -7.55
CA SER A 164 4.47 8.29 -7.04
C SER A 164 5.45 7.15 -6.78
N GLU A 165 6.44 6.93 -7.65
CA GLU A 165 7.47 5.91 -7.46
C GLU A 165 8.34 6.20 -6.22
N GLN A 166 8.78 7.44 -6.04
CA GLN A 166 9.58 7.81 -4.87
C GLN A 166 8.79 7.65 -3.56
N LEU A 167 7.52 8.10 -3.55
CA LEU A 167 6.63 7.92 -2.41
C LEU A 167 6.35 6.45 -2.12
N HIS A 168 6.14 5.64 -3.16
CA HIS A 168 5.93 4.21 -3.07
C HIS A 168 7.13 3.49 -2.43
N ASN A 169 8.36 3.85 -2.79
CA ASN A 169 9.57 3.30 -2.18
C ASN A 169 9.66 3.61 -0.68
N PHE A 170 9.29 4.81 -0.25
CA PHE A 170 9.23 5.17 1.17
C PHE A 170 8.17 4.36 1.92
N VAL A 171 6.99 4.22 1.32
CA VAL A 171 5.88 3.42 1.86
C VAL A 171 6.33 1.97 2.09
N ILE A 172 6.88 1.30 1.06
CA ILE A 172 7.31 -0.10 1.17
C ILE A 172 8.38 -0.26 2.24
N THR A 173 9.34 0.65 2.30
CA THR A 173 10.44 0.59 3.27
C THR A 173 9.90 0.69 4.71
N LYS A 174 9.05 1.67 4.98
CA LYS A 174 8.47 1.87 6.32
C LYS A 174 7.52 0.73 6.71
N PHE A 175 6.70 0.27 5.77
CA PHE A 175 5.81 -0.86 5.99
C PHE A 175 6.57 -2.14 6.35
N THR A 176 7.63 -2.46 5.60
CA THR A 176 8.44 -3.66 5.84
C THR A 176 9.14 -3.62 7.20
N ASN A 177 9.68 -2.45 7.59
CA ASN A 177 10.30 -2.28 8.91
C ASN A 177 9.28 -2.48 10.04
N TYR A 178 8.09 -1.87 9.91
CA TYR A 178 7.02 -2.00 10.89
C TYR A 178 6.58 -3.47 11.06
N LEU A 179 6.45 -4.22 9.97
CA LEU A 179 6.13 -5.65 10.03
C LEU A 179 7.21 -6.47 10.74
N ALA A 180 8.49 -6.20 10.44
CA ALA A 180 9.60 -6.91 11.05
C ALA A 180 9.70 -6.66 12.57
N GLU A 181 9.38 -5.43 13.01
CA GLU A 181 9.44 -5.03 14.43
C GLU A 181 8.24 -5.56 15.24
N SER A 182 7.05 -5.60 14.64
CA SER A 182 5.81 -5.93 15.34
C SER A 182 5.62 -7.42 15.62
N LYS A 183 6.25 -8.31 14.83
CA LYS A 183 6.13 -9.79 14.94
C LYS A 183 4.67 -10.30 14.89
N ILE A 184 3.79 -9.56 14.23
CA ILE A 184 2.37 -9.86 14.12
C ILE A 184 2.15 -11.00 13.13
N ALA A 185 1.23 -11.92 13.43
CA ALA A 185 0.83 -12.97 12.50
C ALA A 185 0.04 -12.39 11.32
N VAL A 186 0.17 -13.00 10.14
CA VAL A 186 -0.41 -12.48 8.90
C VAL A 186 -1.95 -12.44 8.95
N LEU A 187 -2.57 -13.33 9.71
CA LEU A 187 -4.02 -13.35 9.91
C LEU A 187 -4.50 -12.18 10.78
N ASP A 188 -3.76 -11.85 11.83
CA ASP A 188 -4.06 -10.69 12.68
C ASP A 188 -3.87 -9.39 11.90
N LEU A 189 -2.85 -9.34 11.03
CA LEU A 189 -2.64 -8.25 10.09
C LEU A 189 -3.86 -8.08 9.18
N ALA A 190 -4.32 -9.16 8.56
CA ALA A 190 -5.48 -9.16 7.67
C ALA A 190 -6.80 -8.82 8.39
N ALA A 191 -6.93 -9.17 9.67
CA ALA A 191 -8.12 -8.88 10.47
C ALA A 191 -8.22 -7.41 10.91
N ASN A 192 -7.08 -6.71 11.06
CA ASN A 192 -7.03 -5.36 11.66
C ASN A 192 -6.48 -4.28 10.71
N LEU A 193 -6.69 -4.40 9.39
CA LEU A 193 -6.15 -3.49 8.37
C LEU A 193 -6.41 -1.99 8.65
N ASN A 194 -7.54 -1.64 9.25
CA ASN A 194 -7.89 -0.25 9.56
C ASN A 194 -6.96 0.35 10.63
N GLU A 195 -6.62 -0.43 11.66
CA GLU A 195 -5.72 0.00 12.73
C GLU A 195 -4.31 0.20 12.17
N PHE A 196 -3.81 -0.78 11.41
CA PHE A 196 -2.51 -0.67 10.73
C PHE A 196 -2.44 0.51 9.77
N SER A 197 -3.51 0.76 9.03
CA SER A 197 -3.61 1.91 8.13
C SER A 197 -3.47 3.23 8.89
N SER A 198 -4.09 3.35 10.07
CA SER A 198 -3.99 4.52 10.93
C SER A 198 -2.58 4.72 11.47
N GLU A 199 -1.95 3.65 11.99
CA GLU A 199 -0.59 3.72 12.51
C GLU A 199 0.44 4.07 11.43
N LEU A 200 0.34 3.46 10.25
CA LEU A 200 1.20 3.78 9.11
C LEU A 200 0.97 5.21 8.62
N THR A 201 -0.28 5.71 8.65
CA THR A 201 -0.56 7.11 8.33
C THR A 201 0.24 8.04 9.24
N ILE A 202 0.29 7.75 10.55
CA ILE A 202 1.07 8.53 11.51
C ILE A 202 2.57 8.41 11.22
N ALA A 203 3.07 7.18 11.06
CA ALA A 203 4.50 6.92 10.85
C ALA A 203 5.06 7.47 9.53
N LEU A 204 4.25 7.52 8.48
CA LEU A 204 4.63 8.04 7.17
C LEU A 204 4.52 9.56 7.06
N LYS A 205 3.78 10.22 7.97
CA LYS A 205 3.51 11.65 7.90
C LYS A 205 4.80 12.49 7.88
N ASP A 206 5.76 12.15 8.74
CA ASP A 206 7.03 12.88 8.82
C ASP A 206 7.88 12.66 7.56
N VAL A 207 7.93 11.43 7.04
CA VAL A 207 8.67 11.11 5.81
C VAL A 207 8.11 11.88 4.62
N PHE A 208 6.78 11.95 4.48
CA PHE A 208 6.16 12.71 3.40
C PHE A 208 6.39 14.22 3.58
N SER A 209 6.35 14.70 4.83
CA SER A 209 6.62 16.11 5.16
C SER A 209 8.06 16.52 4.82
N GLU A 210 9.04 15.62 4.95
CA GLU A 210 10.43 15.82 4.49
C GLU A 210 10.55 16.04 2.97
N CYS A 211 9.58 15.54 2.19
CA CYS A 211 9.45 15.78 0.76
C CYS A 211 8.57 16.99 0.43
N GLY A 212 8.11 17.75 1.43
CA GLY A 212 7.18 18.87 1.21
C GLY A 212 5.76 18.40 0.86
N ILE A 213 5.37 17.19 1.27
CA ILE A 213 4.08 16.58 0.97
C ILE A 213 3.29 16.38 2.27
N GLY A 214 2.02 16.77 2.27
CA GLY A 214 1.08 16.46 3.34
C GLY A 214 0.37 15.13 3.06
N LEU A 215 0.64 14.11 3.85
CA LEU A 215 -0.11 12.84 3.85
C LEU A 215 -1.37 13.00 4.72
N PHE A 216 -2.54 12.69 4.15
CA PHE A 216 -3.82 12.78 4.86
C PHE A 216 -4.33 11.42 5.31
N ARG A 217 -4.21 10.43 4.44
CA ARG A 217 -4.72 9.08 4.67
C ARG A 217 -3.87 8.09 3.94
N PHE A 218 -3.50 7.03 4.62
CA PHE A 218 -2.87 5.86 4.05
C PHE A 218 -3.74 4.64 4.38
N LEU A 219 -4.06 3.84 3.38
CA LEU A 219 -4.92 2.66 3.51
C LEU A 219 -4.20 1.43 3.00
N ILE A 220 -4.29 0.36 3.79
CA ILE A 220 -4.12 -1.02 3.33
C ILE A 220 -5.51 -1.57 3.03
N GLU A 221 -5.73 -2.01 1.80
CA GLU A 221 -7.04 -2.49 1.34
C GLU A 221 -7.05 -4.01 1.19
N ASN A 222 -5.91 -4.61 0.83
CA ASN A 222 -5.84 -6.06 0.60
C ASN A 222 -4.44 -6.62 0.89
N ILE A 223 -4.43 -7.86 1.37
CA ILE A 223 -3.24 -8.70 1.54
C ILE A 223 -3.45 -9.99 0.75
N SER A 224 -2.56 -10.25 -0.20
CA SER A 224 -2.55 -11.51 -0.95
C SER A 224 -1.58 -12.49 -0.31
N LEU A 225 -2.12 -13.64 0.12
CA LEU A 225 -1.38 -14.73 0.75
C LEU A 225 -0.85 -15.71 -0.32
N PRO A 226 0.17 -16.53 -0.02
CA PRO A 226 0.54 -17.66 -0.86
C PRO A 226 -0.56 -18.71 -0.93
N GLU A 227 -0.68 -19.37 -2.07
CA GLU A 227 -1.56 -20.53 -2.27
C GLU A 227 -1.37 -21.60 -1.19
N ALA A 228 -0.13 -21.89 -0.77
CA ALA A 228 0.14 -22.87 0.29
C ALA A 228 -0.48 -22.49 1.64
N VAL A 229 -0.53 -21.19 1.97
CA VAL A 229 -1.16 -20.68 3.20
C VAL A 229 -2.68 -20.72 3.05
N GLU A 230 -3.20 -20.31 1.89
CA GLU A 230 -4.64 -20.40 1.59
C GLU A 230 -5.16 -21.84 1.65
N GLU A 231 -4.42 -22.81 1.11
CA GLU A 231 -4.74 -24.23 1.21
C GLU A 231 -4.73 -24.75 2.65
N ALA A 232 -3.73 -24.34 3.44
CA ALA A 232 -3.66 -24.71 4.85
C ALA A 232 -4.86 -24.18 5.63
N LEU A 233 -5.23 -22.91 5.41
CA LEU A 233 -6.42 -22.29 6.00
C LEU A 233 -7.71 -22.99 5.56
N HIS A 234 -7.83 -23.33 4.27
CA HIS A 234 -9.00 -24.03 3.75
C HIS A 234 -9.17 -25.43 4.39
N LYS A 235 -8.07 -26.18 4.54
CA LYS A 235 -8.06 -27.47 5.25
C LYS A 235 -8.47 -27.31 6.71
N LEU A 236 -7.88 -26.36 7.44
CA LEU A 236 -8.20 -26.08 8.85
C LEU A 236 -9.66 -25.67 9.06
N THR A 237 -10.20 -24.83 8.18
CA THR A 237 -11.60 -24.38 8.22
C THR A 237 -12.54 -25.55 7.99
N THR A 238 -12.23 -26.38 6.99
CA THR A 238 -13.02 -27.59 6.67
C THR A 238 -13.05 -28.53 7.88
N MET A 239 -11.91 -28.80 8.51
CA MET A 239 -11.83 -29.69 9.68
C MET A 239 -12.54 -29.12 10.91
N THR A 240 -12.45 -27.81 11.15
CA THR A 240 -13.10 -27.13 12.29
C THR A 240 -14.62 -27.13 12.16
N VAL A 241 -15.15 -26.86 10.96
CA VAL A 241 -16.58 -26.88 10.70
C VAL A 241 -17.13 -28.30 10.88
N ILE A 242 -16.43 -29.30 10.37
CA ILE A 242 -16.81 -30.71 10.53
C ILE A 242 -16.80 -31.12 12.01
N GLY A 243 -15.77 -30.75 12.79
CA GLY A 243 -15.70 -31.03 14.22
C GLY A 243 -16.82 -30.37 15.05
N LYS A 244 -17.22 -29.14 14.70
CA LYS A 244 -18.36 -28.47 15.35
C LYS A 244 -19.70 -29.13 15.01
N LEU A 245 -19.88 -29.59 13.76
CA LEU A 245 -21.09 -30.31 13.34
C LEU A 245 -21.24 -31.66 14.06
N THR A 246 -20.15 -32.40 14.26
CA THR A 246 -20.19 -33.67 15.00
C THR A 246 -20.41 -33.48 16.50
N THR A 247 -19.86 -32.42 17.10
CA THR A 247 -20.03 -32.12 18.53
C THR A 247 -21.46 -31.67 18.88
N ASN A 248 -22.15 -30.99 17.96
CA ASN A 248 -23.54 -30.55 18.14
C ASN A 248 -24.58 -31.66 17.88
N ILE A 249 -24.17 -32.83 17.37
CA ILE A 249 -25.04 -34.01 17.31
C ILE A 249 -24.84 -34.81 18.60
N GLN A 250 -25.40 -34.33 19.71
CA GLN A 250 -25.58 -35.19 20.88
C GLN A 250 -26.58 -36.30 20.54
N PRO A 251 -26.26 -37.60 20.77
CA PRO A 251 -27.24 -38.65 20.64
C PRO A 251 -28.33 -38.45 21.71
N ILE A 252 -29.57 -38.27 21.24
CA ILE A 252 -30.76 -38.22 22.07
C ILE A 252 -30.91 -39.59 22.76
N LYS A 253 -30.49 -39.71 24.02
CA LYS A 253 -30.79 -40.90 24.85
C LYS A 253 -32.19 -40.76 25.46
N PRO A 254 -33.03 -41.79 25.42
CA PRO A 254 -34.30 -41.77 26.14
C PRO A 254 -34.05 -41.78 27.67
N LYS A 255 -34.75 -40.89 28.38
CA LYS A 255 -34.74 -40.75 29.83
C LYS A 255 -35.33 -42.00 30.51
N ASN A 256 -34.71 -42.43 31.61
CA ASN A 256 -35.40 -42.90 32.81
C ASN A 256 -34.47 -42.87 34.04
N GLY A 257 -34.94 -42.28 35.15
CA GLY A 257 -34.61 -42.70 36.53
C GLY A 257 -33.51 -41.98 37.34
N GLN A 258 -33.86 -40.84 37.95
CA GLN A 258 -33.62 -40.43 39.37
C GLN A 258 -32.22 -40.39 40.06
N VAL A 259 -31.83 -39.13 40.37
CA VAL A 259 -31.19 -38.50 41.57
C VAL A 259 -29.90 -39.05 42.24
N HIS A 260 -28.90 -38.17 42.40
CA HIS A 260 -28.49 -37.55 43.69
C HIS A 260 -27.47 -36.39 43.52
N ASN A 261 -27.48 -35.48 44.51
CA ASN A 261 -26.76 -34.20 44.70
C ASN A 261 -25.21 -34.30 44.70
N ALA A 262 -24.53 -33.20 44.31
CA ALA A 262 -23.80 -32.31 45.23
C ALA A 262 -22.94 -31.25 44.49
N ILE A 263 -22.76 -30.12 45.17
CA ILE A 263 -22.11 -28.86 44.76
C ILE A 263 -20.58 -28.99 44.73
N GLY A 264 -19.92 -28.35 43.76
CA GLY A 264 -18.47 -28.17 43.74
C GLY A 264 -18.02 -27.06 42.79
N ILE A 265 -17.79 -25.87 43.33
CA ILE A 265 -17.14 -24.73 42.68
C ILE A 265 -15.65 -24.88 42.94
N ASN A 266 -14.80 -25.05 41.91
CA ASN A 266 -13.40 -24.62 41.93
C ASN A 266 -12.67 -24.76 40.58
N SER A 267 -12.00 -23.65 40.23
CA SER A 267 -10.66 -23.54 39.62
C SER A 267 -10.44 -23.92 38.15
N LEU A 268 -10.39 -22.87 37.32
CA LEU A 268 -9.57 -22.79 36.11
C LEU A 268 -8.07 -22.78 36.50
N LYS A 269 -7.32 -23.83 36.13
CA LYS A 269 -5.89 -23.77 35.77
C LYS A 269 -5.37 -25.14 35.33
N ASP A 270 -4.60 -25.09 34.24
CA ASP A 270 -3.71 -26.12 33.69
C ASP A 270 -4.36 -27.36 33.05
N VAL A 271 -4.74 -27.24 31.77
CA VAL A 271 -4.86 -28.40 30.86
C VAL A 271 -3.75 -28.26 29.80
N PRO A 272 -2.82 -29.23 29.67
CA PRO A 272 -1.79 -29.21 28.64
C PRO A 272 -2.43 -29.25 27.23
N PRO A 273 -1.76 -28.69 26.20
CA PRO A 273 -2.29 -28.67 24.84
C PRO A 273 -2.62 -30.10 24.38
N PRO A 274 -3.77 -30.32 23.70
CA PRO A 274 -4.15 -31.63 23.23
C PRO A 274 -3.08 -32.15 22.24
N VAL A 275 -2.60 -33.36 22.48
CA VAL A 275 -1.72 -34.09 21.56
C VAL A 275 -2.44 -34.21 20.20
N PRO A 276 -1.77 -34.01 19.05
CA PRO A 276 -2.41 -34.17 17.75
C PRO A 276 -3.13 -35.51 17.66
N ALA A 277 -4.41 -35.47 17.24
CA ALA A 277 -5.23 -36.67 17.12
C ALA A 277 -4.56 -37.65 16.15
N GLN A 278 -4.13 -38.80 16.66
CA GLN A 278 -3.63 -39.89 15.81
C GLN A 278 -4.78 -40.43 14.97
N GLU A 279 -4.53 -40.69 13.68
CA GLU A 279 -5.51 -41.33 12.82
C GLU A 279 -5.80 -42.75 13.35
N MET A 280 -7.09 -42.99 13.57
CA MET A 280 -7.63 -44.22 14.14
C MET A 280 -8.45 -44.95 13.09
N TYR A 281 -8.20 -46.23 12.91
CA TYR A 281 -8.79 -47.04 11.84
C TYR A 281 -9.68 -48.14 12.41
N HIS A 282 -10.82 -48.37 11.77
CA HIS A 282 -11.70 -49.50 12.03
C HIS A 282 -11.55 -50.53 10.91
N VAL A 283 -11.65 -51.81 11.25
CA VAL A 283 -11.47 -52.93 10.32
C VAL A 283 -12.65 -53.89 10.47
N ALA A 284 -13.20 -54.39 9.36
CA ALA A 284 -14.31 -55.33 9.36
C ALA A 284 -13.81 -56.76 9.04
N PHE A 285 -13.90 -57.66 10.01
CA PHE A 285 -13.57 -59.08 9.85
C PHE A 285 -14.86 -59.89 9.83
N GLY A 286 -15.14 -60.63 8.75
CA GLY A 286 -16.33 -61.47 8.65
C GLY A 286 -17.66 -60.71 8.84
N GLY A 287 -17.69 -59.42 8.47
CA GLY A 287 -18.85 -58.53 8.67
C GLY A 287 -18.97 -57.88 10.05
N VAL A 288 -18.01 -58.14 10.96
CA VAL A 288 -17.98 -57.54 12.30
C VAL A 288 -16.90 -56.45 12.37
N GLN A 289 -17.30 -55.24 12.74
CA GLN A 289 -16.40 -54.11 12.94
C GLN A 289 -15.56 -54.30 14.21
N GLN A 290 -14.25 -54.07 14.09
CA GLN A 290 -13.25 -54.07 15.17
C GLN A 290 -12.40 -52.79 15.09
N GLY A 291 -11.78 -52.40 16.22
CA GLY A 291 -11.03 -51.16 16.38
C GLY A 291 -11.73 -50.16 17.32
N PRO A 292 -11.23 -48.91 17.42
CA PRO A 292 -10.22 -48.30 16.55
C PRO A 292 -8.78 -48.76 16.86
N PHE A 293 -7.98 -48.93 15.82
CA PHE A 293 -6.56 -49.29 15.88
C PHE A 293 -5.69 -48.18 15.28
N PRO A 294 -4.51 -47.87 15.85
CA PRO A 294 -3.54 -47.00 15.22
C PRO A 294 -2.84 -47.73 14.06
N MET A 295 -2.27 -46.97 13.11
CA MET A 295 -1.61 -47.53 11.92
C MET A 295 -0.53 -48.57 12.23
N ALA A 296 0.23 -48.40 13.31
CA ALA A 296 1.24 -49.36 13.74
C ALA A 296 0.65 -50.74 14.07
N GLN A 297 -0.56 -50.78 14.63
CA GLN A 297 -1.24 -52.04 14.95
C GLN A 297 -1.81 -52.69 13.69
N LEU A 298 -2.30 -51.90 12.73
CA LEU A 298 -2.70 -52.44 11.42
C LEU A 298 -1.53 -53.08 10.67
N GLN A 299 -0.35 -52.45 10.69
CA GLN A 299 0.86 -53.02 10.10
C GLN A 299 1.23 -54.38 10.72
N GLN A 300 1.05 -54.53 12.03
CA GLN A 300 1.23 -55.83 12.71
C GLN A 300 0.20 -56.86 12.26
N MET A 301 -1.07 -56.47 12.10
CA MET A 301 -2.13 -57.37 11.63
C MET A 301 -1.90 -57.85 10.18
N VAL A 302 -1.31 -57.02 9.33
CA VAL A 302 -0.86 -57.42 7.97
C VAL A 302 0.27 -58.44 8.06
N GLN A 303 1.28 -58.20 8.90
CA GLN A 303 2.39 -59.15 9.09
C GLN A 303 1.95 -60.50 9.66
N GLN A 304 0.89 -60.50 10.47
CA GLN A 304 0.29 -61.72 11.04
C GLN A 304 -0.71 -62.40 10.09
N GLY A 305 -0.93 -61.86 8.88
CA GLY A 305 -1.87 -62.41 7.90
C GLY A 305 -3.34 -62.30 8.31
N GLN A 306 -3.65 -61.46 9.30
CA GLN A 306 -5.03 -61.20 9.73
C GLN A 306 -5.73 -60.20 8.81
N LEU A 307 -4.98 -59.25 8.24
CA LEU A 307 -5.47 -58.22 7.35
C LEU A 307 -5.05 -58.54 5.91
N CYS A 308 -6.04 -58.77 5.05
CA CYS A 308 -5.84 -59.12 3.64
C CYS A 308 -6.38 -58.00 2.73
N PRO A 309 -6.02 -57.95 1.44
CA PRO A 309 -6.51 -56.93 0.51
C PRO A 309 -8.03 -56.89 0.29
N GLY A 310 -8.77 -57.87 0.82
CA GLY A 310 -10.25 -57.89 0.80
C GLY A 310 -10.88 -57.43 2.11
N THR A 311 -10.09 -57.11 3.14
CA THR A 311 -10.58 -56.69 4.44
C THR A 311 -11.06 -55.24 4.34
N LEU A 312 -12.28 -54.97 4.80
CA LEU A 312 -12.84 -53.62 4.77
C LEU A 312 -12.22 -52.77 5.90
N VAL A 313 -11.70 -51.61 5.56
CA VAL A 313 -11.10 -50.63 6.47
C VAL A 313 -11.83 -49.30 6.31
N TRP A 314 -11.99 -48.58 7.42
CA TRP A 314 -12.58 -47.26 7.45
C TRP A 314 -11.90 -46.38 8.50
N THR A 315 -11.64 -45.12 8.18
CA THR A 315 -11.20 -44.10 9.13
C THR A 315 -12.05 -42.85 8.98
N ALA A 316 -12.04 -42.00 10.01
CA ALA A 316 -12.79 -40.75 10.03
C ALA A 316 -12.35 -39.87 8.85
N GLY A 317 -13.26 -39.64 7.89
CA GLY A 317 -13.00 -38.91 6.65
C GLY A 317 -13.19 -39.73 5.37
N MET A 318 -13.28 -41.06 5.46
CA MET A 318 -13.63 -41.92 4.31
C MET A 318 -15.15 -41.92 4.06
N THR A 319 -15.56 -41.87 2.79
CA THR A 319 -16.97 -41.88 2.36
C THR A 319 -17.69 -43.21 2.62
N GLY A 320 -16.94 -44.28 2.90
CA GLY A 320 -17.46 -45.60 3.22
C GLY A 320 -16.32 -46.58 3.47
N TRP A 321 -16.65 -47.83 3.78
CA TRP A 321 -15.69 -48.90 3.93
C TRP A 321 -14.96 -49.18 2.61
N VAL A 322 -13.63 -49.24 2.65
CA VAL A 322 -12.77 -49.49 1.49
C VAL A 322 -11.94 -50.75 1.76
N ALA A 323 -11.70 -51.57 0.74
CA ALA A 323 -10.81 -52.72 0.89
C ALA A 323 -9.36 -52.26 1.15
N ALA A 324 -8.68 -52.92 2.09
CA ALA A 324 -7.34 -52.57 2.57
C ALA A 324 -6.24 -52.62 1.51
#